data_AF-A0A369BGN3-F1
#
_entry.id   AF-A0A369BGN3-F1
#
_cell.length_a   1.000
_cell.length_b   1.000
_cell.length_c   1.000
_cell.angle_alpha   90.00
_cell.angle_beta   90.00
_cell.angle_gamma   90.00
#
_symmetry.space_group_name_H-M   'P 1'
#
loop_
_entity.id
_entity.type
_entity.pdbx_description
1 polymer ?
#
loop_
_entity_poly.entity_id
_entity_poly.type
_entity_poly.pdbx_seq_one_letter_code
_entity_poly.pdbx_strand_id
1 'polypeptide(L)'
;MKKLSALFLTICLLFISSVPLAAAEGNEEVSPITNDRVISFLKTNNINYEFLNGDIKLVETSTESIAEVNELLASESKSTLNAIAAISYPTPYIHMRNHDIYDSQKFKAARKAALAAAVVEWAKNKFLPDPWKISIAAAGGFGIYYFVNTDVEDLYFYIKYSYREKGPGFFDSNGTFIGDYEILKEIRTTKNSNYTGGWVEHDARLSTIVDPWF
;
A
#
# COMPACT_ATOMS: atom_id res chain seq x y z
N MET A 1 -31.85 15.08 26.85
CA MET A 1 -31.22 13.79 26.49
C MET A 1 -31.26 13.46 24.99
N LYS A 2 -32.40 13.63 24.27
CA LYS A 2 -32.53 13.28 22.83
C LYS A 2 -31.67 14.12 21.84
N LYS A 3 -31.31 15.36 22.21
CA LYS A 3 -30.48 16.24 21.36
C LYS A 3 -28.97 15.96 21.47
N LEU A 4 -28.51 15.46 22.63
CA LEU A 4 -27.10 15.07 22.82
C LEU A 4 -26.78 13.75 22.12
N SER A 5 -27.74 12.82 22.09
CA SER A 5 -27.61 11.53 21.38
C SER A 5 -27.52 11.71 19.88
N ALA A 6 -28.28 12.65 19.30
CA ALA A 6 -28.20 12.98 17.87
C ALA A 6 -26.83 13.57 17.48
N LEU A 7 -26.23 14.37 18.37
CA LEU A 7 -24.93 15.02 18.15
C LEU A 7 -23.77 14.01 18.31
N PHE A 8 -23.88 13.09 19.25
CA PHE A 8 -22.95 11.97 19.40
C PHE A 8 -23.02 11.01 18.21
N LEU A 9 -24.23 10.76 17.68
CA LEU A 9 -24.42 9.92 16.50
C LEU A 9 -23.85 10.58 15.23
N THR A 10 -24.02 11.90 15.05
CA THR A 10 -23.42 12.62 13.91
C THR A 10 -21.90 12.63 13.98
N ILE A 11 -21.31 12.73 15.17
CA ILE A 11 -19.86 12.56 15.36
C ILE A 11 -19.45 11.11 15.03
N CYS A 12 -20.18 10.09 15.50
CA CYS A 12 -19.91 8.69 15.15
C CYS A 12 -20.07 8.40 13.65
N LEU A 13 -21.04 9.03 12.95
CA LEU A 13 -21.22 8.89 11.51
C LEU A 13 -20.14 9.61 10.70
N LEU A 14 -19.62 10.73 11.19
CA LEU A 14 -18.42 11.36 10.62
C LEU A 14 -17.19 10.46 10.82
N PHE A 15 -17.08 9.78 11.96
CA PHE A 15 -16.04 8.76 12.19
C PHE A 15 -16.23 7.51 11.31
N ILE A 16 -17.46 7.06 11.06
CA ILE A 16 -17.74 5.94 10.15
C ILE A 16 -17.49 6.34 8.68
N SER A 17 -17.67 7.61 8.30
CA SER A 17 -17.25 8.09 6.98
C SER A 17 -15.74 8.27 6.82
N SER A 18 -14.97 8.25 7.92
CA SER A 18 -13.50 8.11 7.90
C SER A 18 -13.03 6.67 8.00
N VAL A 19 -13.93 5.70 8.19
CA VAL A 19 -13.64 4.28 8.01
C VAL A 19 -14.06 3.93 6.58
N PRO A 20 -13.16 3.44 5.72
CA PRO A 20 -13.59 2.93 4.43
C PRO A 20 -14.63 1.83 4.69
N LEU A 21 -15.86 2.03 4.20
CA LEU A 21 -16.87 1.00 4.13
C LEU A 21 -16.21 -0.14 3.35
N ALA A 22 -15.83 -1.21 4.07
CA ALA A 22 -15.17 -2.37 3.51
C ALA A 22 -16.12 -3.07 2.54
N ALA A 23 -16.22 -2.54 1.32
CA ALA A 23 -16.18 -3.38 0.15
C ALA A 23 -14.97 -4.28 0.33
N ALA A 24 -15.13 -5.58 0.06
CA ALA A 24 -14.06 -6.57 0.11
C ALA A 24 -12.98 -6.25 -0.95
N GLU A 25 -12.25 -5.17 -0.77
CA GLU A 25 -10.87 -4.98 -1.17
C GLU A 25 -10.09 -5.34 0.08
N GLY A 26 -9.28 -6.40 0.01
CA GLY A 26 -8.48 -6.86 1.13
C GLY A 26 -7.51 -5.76 1.57
N ASN A 27 -7.92 -4.94 2.53
CA ASN A 27 -7.00 -4.37 3.51
C ASN A 27 -6.61 -5.50 4.46
N GLU A 28 -5.96 -6.54 3.92
CA GLU A 28 -4.93 -7.17 4.72
C GLU A 28 -3.95 -6.04 5.02
N GLU A 29 -3.65 -5.80 6.29
CA GLU A 29 -2.50 -4.96 6.63
C GLU A 29 -1.34 -5.50 5.80
N VAL A 30 -0.90 -4.71 4.81
CA VAL A 30 0.12 -5.17 3.89
C VAL A 30 1.37 -5.31 4.75
N SER A 31 1.75 -6.55 5.03
CA SER A 31 2.93 -6.83 5.83
C SER A 31 4.10 -6.08 5.19
N PRO A 32 4.89 -5.33 5.99
CA PRO A 32 6.01 -4.57 5.46
C PRO A 32 6.91 -5.51 4.68
N ILE A 33 7.29 -5.12 3.46
CA ILE A 33 8.16 -5.95 2.63
C ILE A 33 9.52 -6.00 3.31
N THR A 34 9.85 -7.17 3.87
CA THR A 34 11.13 -7.39 4.53
C THR A 34 12.23 -7.54 3.50
N ASN A 35 13.40 -6.94 3.77
CA ASN A 35 14.55 -7.07 2.88
C ASN A 35 15.22 -8.44 3.06
N ASP A 36 14.83 -9.41 2.23
CA ASP A 36 15.34 -10.78 2.27
C ASP A 36 16.87 -10.86 2.11
N ARG A 37 17.47 -9.93 1.36
CA ARG A 37 18.93 -9.86 1.16
C ARG A 37 19.64 -9.56 2.47
N VAL A 38 19.21 -8.51 3.19
CA VAL A 38 19.77 -8.14 4.50
C VAL A 38 19.55 -9.27 5.51
N ILE A 39 18.38 -9.90 5.51
CA ILE A 39 18.11 -11.06 6.37
C ILE A 39 19.08 -12.22 6.08
N SER A 40 19.33 -12.51 4.79
CA SER A 40 20.27 -13.55 4.38
C SER A 40 21.71 -13.21 4.77
N PHE A 41 22.12 -11.95 4.62
CA PHE A 41 23.43 -11.46 5.06
C PHE A 41 23.62 -11.65 6.58
N LEU A 42 22.65 -11.23 7.39
CA LEU A 42 22.71 -11.35 8.85
C LEU A 42 22.79 -12.81 9.29
N LYS A 43 22.01 -13.70 8.68
CA LYS A 43 22.06 -15.15 8.94
C LYS A 43 23.41 -15.77 8.56
N THR A 44 23.96 -15.39 7.41
CA THR A 44 25.23 -15.93 6.90
C THR A 44 26.42 -15.54 7.79
N ASN A 45 26.39 -14.33 8.36
CA ASN A 45 27.43 -13.82 9.24
C ASN A 45 27.18 -14.10 10.73
N ASN A 46 26.16 -14.90 11.08
CA ASN A 46 25.77 -15.21 12.47
C ASN A 46 25.50 -13.96 13.34
N ILE A 47 24.91 -12.92 12.75
CA ILE A 47 24.56 -11.68 13.44
C ILE A 47 23.12 -11.81 13.98
N ASN A 48 22.94 -11.54 15.28
CA ASN A 48 21.63 -11.60 15.93
C ASN A 48 20.79 -10.35 15.62
N TYR A 49 19.53 -10.55 15.23
CA TYR A 49 18.58 -9.48 14.91
C TYR A 49 17.16 -9.81 15.37
N GLU A 50 16.35 -8.77 15.54
CA GLU A 50 14.94 -8.81 15.88
C GLU A 50 14.12 -7.97 14.89
N PHE A 51 12.84 -8.28 14.74
CA PHE A 51 11.90 -7.43 14.00
C PHE A 51 11.13 -6.55 14.99
N LEU A 52 11.26 -5.24 14.85
CA LEU A 52 10.54 -4.25 15.64
C LEU A 52 9.74 -3.37 14.67
N ASN A 53 8.41 -3.45 14.74
CA ASN A 53 7.49 -2.67 13.90
C ASN A 53 7.71 -2.83 12.38
N GLY A 54 8.21 -3.99 11.92
CA GLY A 54 8.52 -4.24 10.52
C GLY A 54 9.96 -3.92 10.12
N ASP A 55 10.71 -3.24 10.98
CA ASP A 55 12.12 -2.92 10.75
C ASP A 55 13.04 -3.99 11.34
N ILE A 56 14.18 -4.21 10.67
CA ILE A 56 15.24 -5.09 11.13
C ILE A 56 16.09 -4.33 12.14
N LYS A 57 16.23 -4.87 13.35
CA LYS A 57 17.06 -4.28 14.41
C LYS A 57 18.11 -5.26 14.91
N LEU A 58 19.35 -4.82 15.06
CA LEU A 58 20.42 -5.59 15.68
C LEU A 58 20.17 -5.73 17.19
N VAL A 59 20.43 -6.93 17.73
CA VAL A 59 20.35 -7.18 19.18
C VAL A 59 21.50 -6.50 19.92
N GLU A 60 22.70 -6.51 19.32
CA GLU A 60 23.87 -5.84 19.86
C GLU A 60 24.07 -4.48 19.20
N THR A 61 23.85 -3.42 19.96
CA THR A 61 23.87 -2.02 19.48
C THR A 61 25.10 -1.25 19.97
N SER A 62 26.23 -1.93 20.20
CA SER A 62 27.47 -1.23 20.54
C SER A 62 27.99 -0.50 19.30
N THR A 63 28.70 0.62 19.49
CA THR A 63 29.21 1.40 18.36
C THR A 63 30.20 0.60 17.52
N GLU A 64 31.01 -0.26 18.17
CA GLU A 64 31.96 -1.15 17.51
C GLU A 64 31.25 -2.24 16.70
N SER A 65 30.22 -2.89 17.25
CA SER A 65 29.47 -3.94 16.54
C SER A 65 28.74 -3.38 15.31
N ILE A 66 28.09 -2.21 15.45
CA ILE A 66 27.39 -1.56 14.33
C ILE A 66 28.37 -1.16 13.22
N ALA A 67 29.55 -0.63 13.58
CA ALA A 67 30.58 -0.28 12.61
C ALA A 67 31.07 -1.52 11.84
N GLU A 68 31.36 -2.62 12.53
CA GLU A 68 31.78 -3.88 11.92
C GLU A 68 30.71 -4.44 10.97
N VAL A 69 29.44 -4.46 11.39
CA VAL A 69 28.33 -4.91 10.55
C VAL A 69 28.16 -4.04 9.30
N ASN A 70 28.30 -2.72 9.42
CA ASN A 70 28.22 -1.79 8.30
C ASN A 70 29.40 -1.96 7.32
N GLU A 71 30.61 -2.18 7.82
CA GLU A 71 31.77 -2.50 6.98
C GLU A 71 31.60 -3.82 6.24
N LEU A 72 31.10 -4.86 6.92
CA LEU A 72 30.81 -6.16 6.32
C LEU A 72 29.75 -6.04 5.22
N LEU A 73 28.65 -5.34 5.48
CA LEU A 73 27.57 -5.12 4.52
C LEU A 73 28.07 -4.34 3.28
N ALA A 74 28.88 -3.32 3.50
CA ALA A 74 29.51 -2.57 2.42
C ALA A 74 30.54 -3.41 1.65
N SER A 75 31.23 -4.34 2.30
CA SER A 75 32.21 -5.23 1.67
C SER A 75 31.54 -6.31 0.80
N GLU A 76 30.45 -6.90 1.26
CA GLU A 76 29.66 -7.88 0.49
C GLU A 76 29.15 -7.23 -0.80
N SER A 77 28.70 -5.97 -0.70
CA SER A 77 28.27 -5.17 -1.86
C SER A 77 29.37 -4.96 -2.93
N LYS A 78 30.65 -5.05 -2.53
CA LYS A 78 31.83 -4.83 -3.38
C LYS A 78 32.56 -6.13 -3.76
N SER A 79 32.41 -7.20 -2.99
CA SER A 79 33.31 -8.37 -3.00
C SER A 79 32.80 -9.59 -3.76
N THR A 80 31.59 -9.59 -4.32
CA THR A 80 31.10 -10.72 -5.12
C THR A 80 31.57 -10.66 -6.58
N LEU A 81 32.87 -10.89 -6.80
CA LEU A 81 33.43 -11.23 -8.11
C LEU A 81 33.32 -12.74 -8.43
N ASN A 82 33.01 -13.59 -7.45
CA ASN A 82 32.87 -15.04 -7.66
C ASN A 82 31.70 -15.62 -6.84
N ALA A 83 30.79 -16.28 -7.56
CA ALA A 83 29.63 -17.08 -7.15
C ALA A 83 28.33 -16.32 -6.75
N ILE A 84 27.38 -16.36 -7.69
CA ILE A 84 25.93 -16.05 -7.59
C ILE A 84 25.60 -14.56 -7.42
N ALA A 85 25.57 -13.86 -8.57
CA ALA A 85 25.06 -12.50 -8.78
C ALA A 85 25.75 -11.40 -7.94
N ALA A 86 26.83 -10.83 -8.47
CA ALA A 86 27.29 -9.51 -8.07
C ALA A 86 26.10 -8.54 -8.03
N ILE A 87 25.74 -8.02 -6.85
CA ILE A 87 24.66 -7.05 -6.71
C ILE A 87 25.18 -5.71 -7.23
N SER A 88 25.03 -5.51 -8.55
CA SER A 88 25.30 -4.21 -9.17
C SER A 88 24.16 -3.28 -8.80
N TYR A 89 24.45 -2.29 -7.97
CA TYR A 89 23.50 -1.21 -7.71
C TYR A 89 23.48 -0.23 -8.90
N PRO A 90 22.30 0.32 -9.25
CA PRO A 90 21.00 -0.01 -8.68
C PRO A 90 20.48 -1.38 -9.17
N THR A 91 19.77 -2.10 -8.30
CA THR A 91 19.18 -3.39 -8.67
C THR A 91 18.06 -3.21 -9.71
N PRO A 92 17.66 -4.28 -10.42
CA PRO A 92 16.42 -4.27 -11.18
C PRO A 92 15.21 -3.97 -10.28
N TYR A 93 14.17 -3.38 -10.87
CA TYR A 93 12.91 -3.15 -10.18
C TYR A 93 12.19 -4.46 -9.86
N ILE A 94 11.75 -4.57 -8.62
CA ILE A 94 10.95 -5.69 -8.11
C ILE A 94 9.53 -5.17 -7.88
N HIS A 95 8.56 -5.86 -8.46
CA HIS A 95 7.16 -5.46 -8.43
C HIS A 95 6.49 -5.75 -7.08
N MET A 96 5.89 -4.73 -6.47
CA MET A 96 5.21 -4.79 -5.18
C MET A 96 3.73 -5.16 -5.35
N ARG A 97 3.45 -6.39 -5.77
CA ARG A 97 2.11 -6.88 -6.15
C ARG A 97 1.00 -6.56 -5.14
N ASN A 98 1.29 -6.63 -3.85
CA ASN A 98 0.31 -6.42 -2.79
C ASN A 98 -0.11 -4.95 -2.63
N HIS A 99 0.56 -4.03 -3.32
CA HIS A 99 0.25 -2.59 -3.30
C HIS A 99 -0.42 -2.13 -4.61
N ASP A 100 -0.70 -3.03 -5.53
CA ASP A 100 -1.34 -2.67 -6.80
C ASP A 100 -2.75 -2.14 -6.58
N ILE A 101 -3.02 -0.95 -7.11
CA ILE A 101 -4.35 -0.35 -7.09
C ILE A 101 -4.95 -0.50 -8.48
N TYR A 102 -6.14 -1.08 -8.53
CA TYR A 102 -6.95 -1.15 -9.75
C TYR A 102 -8.30 -0.51 -9.51
N ASP A 103 -8.67 0.43 -10.39
CA ASP A 103 -9.96 1.10 -10.30
C ASP A 103 -10.48 1.51 -11.67
N SER A 104 -11.76 1.87 -11.76
CA SER A 104 -12.36 2.44 -12.96
C SER A 104 -13.22 3.64 -12.65
N GLN A 105 -13.31 4.58 -13.60
CA GLN A 105 -14.12 5.77 -13.44
C GLN A 105 -15.60 5.43 -13.25
N LYS A 106 -16.10 4.45 -14.03
CA LYS A 106 -17.48 3.97 -13.94
C LYS A 106 -17.73 3.27 -12.61
N PHE A 107 -16.78 2.47 -12.13
CA PHE A 107 -16.88 1.82 -10.81
C PHE A 107 -16.87 2.83 -9.66
N LYS A 108 -15.96 3.82 -9.67
CA LYS A 108 -15.96 4.94 -8.70
C LYS A 108 -17.28 5.69 -8.66
N ALA A 109 -17.85 6.01 -9.82
CA ALA A 109 -19.11 6.73 -9.92
C ALA A 109 -20.30 5.86 -9.46
N ALA A 110 -20.32 4.58 -9.81
CA ALA A 110 -21.32 3.62 -9.33
C ALA A 110 -21.29 3.46 -7.81
N ARG A 111 -20.09 3.40 -7.20
CA ARG A 111 -19.92 3.38 -5.74
C ARG A 111 -20.49 4.63 -5.08
N LYS A 112 -20.30 5.81 -5.68
CA LYS A 112 -20.90 7.07 -5.20
C LYS A 112 -22.44 7.05 -5.29
N ALA A 113 -23.00 6.51 -6.36
CA ALA A 113 -24.45 6.34 -6.51
C ALA A 113 -25.02 5.35 -5.48
N ALA A 114 -24.32 4.24 -5.23
CA ALA A 114 -24.65 3.28 -4.19
C ALA A 114 -24.68 3.93 -2.80
N LEU A 115 -23.65 4.71 -2.46
CA LEU A 115 -23.58 5.43 -1.20
C LEU A 115 -24.73 6.46 -1.08
N ALA A 116 -25.01 7.21 -2.14
CA ALA A 116 -26.13 8.16 -2.13
C ALA A 116 -27.47 7.45 -1.87
N ALA A 117 -27.73 6.32 -2.53
CA ALA A 117 -28.94 5.54 -2.32
C ALA A 117 -29.04 4.97 -0.90
N ALA A 118 -27.93 4.47 -0.36
CA ALA A 118 -27.83 4.02 1.03
C ALA A 118 -28.17 5.13 2.03
N VAL A 119 -27.62 6.33 1.84
CA VAL A 119 -27.88 7.51 2.67
C VAL A 119 -29.34 7.94 2.59
N VAL A 120 -29.94 7.92 1.39
CA VAL A 120 -31.36 8.25 1.20
C VAL A 120 -32.26 7.27 1.97
N GLU A 121 -31.98 5.97 1.90
CA GLU A 121 -32.77 4.97 2.62
C GLU A 121 -32.60 5.09 4.14
N TRP A 122 -31.37 5.34 4.60
CA TRP A 122 -31.10 5.62 6.00
C TRP A 122 -31.84 6.87 6.51
N ALA A 123 -31.88 7.95 5.72
CA ALA A 123 -32.64 9.16 6.04
C ALA A 123 -34.16 8.91 6.06
N LYS A 124 -34.70 8.14 5.10
CA LYS A 124 -36.12 7.72 5.10
C LYS A 124 -36.49 6.94 6.35
N ASN A 125 -35.56 6.15 6.88
CA ASN A 125 -35.74 5.44 8.15
C ASN A 125 -35.45 6.30 9.39
N LYS A 126 -35.58 7.63 9.28
CA LYS A 126 -35.34 8.60 10.38
C LYS A 126 -33.94 8.46 11.01
N PHE A 127 -32.94 8.14 10.19
CA PHE A 127 -31.57 7.92 10.61
C PHE A 127 -31.36 6.71 11.53
N LEU A 128 -32.32 5.79 11.59
CA LEU A 128 -32.13 4.50 12.25
C LEU A 128 -31.46 3.51 11.28
N PRO A 129 -30.35 2.88 11.66
CA PRO A 129 -29.67 1.92 10.80
C PRO A 129 -30.52 0.66 10.64
N ASP A 130 -30.91 0.36 9.40
CA ASP A 130 -31.54 -0.90 8.99
C ASP A 130 -30.64 -1.51 7.91
N PRO A 131 -29.67 -2.37 8.29
CA PRO A 131 -28.64 -2.87 7.38
C PRO A 131 -29.23 -3.52 6.13
N TRP A 132 -30.31 -4.27 6.25
CA TRP A 132 -30.94 -4.95 5.12
C TRP A 132 -31.46 -3.96 4.07
N LYS A 133 -32.25 -2.96 4.50
CA LYS A 133 -32.78 -1.95 3.56
C LYS A 133 -31.68 -1.08 2.97
N ILE A 134 -30.70 -0.70 3.78
CA ILE A 134 -29.56 0.11 3.35
C ILE A 134 -28.73 -0.65 2.30
N SER A 135 -28.47 -1.94 2.51
CA SER A 135 -27.74 -2.78 1.55
C SER A 135 -28.51 -2.96 0.24
N ILE A 136 -29.83 -3.18 0.29
CA ILE A 136 -30.66 -3.26 -0.92
C ILE A 136 -30.63 -1.93 -1.68
N ALA A 137 -30.77 -0.80 -0.98
CA ALA A 137 -30.72 0.52 -1.61
C ALA A 137 -29.34 0.78 -2.25
N ALA A 138 -28.25 0.42 -1.57
CA ALA A 138 -26.90 0.53 -2.11
C ALA A 138 -26.71 -0.30 -3.38
N ALA A 139 -27.11 -1.59 -3.35
CA ALA A 139 -27.04 -2.47 -4.51
C ALA A 139 -27.90 -1.96 -5.68
N GLY A 140 -29.10 -1.46 -5.38
CA GLY A 140 -29.97 -0.83 -6.37
C GLY A 140 -29.34 0.42 -6.99
N GLY A 141 -28.78 1.32 -6.18
CA GLY A 141 -28.09 2.52 -6.65
C GLY A 141 -26.89 2.19 -7.53
N PHE A 142 -26.10 1.18 -7.15
CA PHE A 142 -25.00 0.66 -7.97
C PHE A 142 -25.49 0.13 -9.32
N GLY A 143 -26.49 -0.75 -9.32
CA GLY A 143 -27.03 -1.38 -10.53
C GLY A 143 -27.70 -0.37 -11.47
N ILE A 144 -28.50 0.55 -10.94
CA ILE A 144 -29.14 1.61 -11.72
C ILE A 144 -28.10 2.48 -12.41
N TYR A 145 -26.99 2.81 -11.73
CA TYR A 145 -25.93 3.60 -12.34
C TYR A 145 -25.35 2.91 -13.58
N TYR A 146 -25.05 1.60 -13.50
CA TYR A 146 -24.54 0.84 -14.64
C TYR A 146 -25.56 0.75 -15.77
N PHE A 147 -26.85 0.55 -15.44
CA PHE A 147 -27.91 0.47 -16.44
C PHE A 147 -28.10 1.79 -17.19
N VAL A 148 -28.18 2.92 -16.47
CA VAL A 148 -28.38 4.25 -17.04
C VAL A 148 -27.17 4.71 -17.85
N ASN A 149 -25.96 4.39 -17.38
CA ASN A 149 -24.71 4.83 -18.01
C ASN A 149 -24.08 3.72 -18.86
N THR A 150 -24.89 2.84 -19.46
CA THR A 150 -24.40 1.71 -20.28
C THR A 150 -23.48 2.22 -21.39
N ASP A 151 -23.87 3.30 -22.08
CA ASP A 151 -23.18 3.85 -23.25
C ASP A 151 -21.98 4.76 -22.91
N VAL A 152 -21.75 5.06 -21.63
CA VAL A 152 -20.62 5.86 -21.18
C VAL A 152 -19.36 4.99 -21.18
N GLU A 153 -18.35 5.45 -21.92
CA GLU A 153 -17.03 4.83 -21.99
C GLU A 153 -16.37 4.81 -20.60
N ASP A 154 -15.76 3.68 -20.23
CA ASP A 154 -15.06 3.53 -18.96
C ASP A 154 -13.57 3.84 -19.12
N LEU A 155 -13.02 4.50 -18.11
CA LEU A 155 -11.60 4.81 -18.01
C LEU A 155 -11.03 4.08 -16.80
N TYR A 156 -10.11 3.16 -17.07
CA TYR A 156 -9.43 2.36 -16.07
C TYR A 156 -8.15 3.04 -15.60
N PHE A 157 -7.95 2.99 -14.29
CA PHE A 157 -6.77 3.49 -13.62
C PHE A 157 -6.07 2.33 -12.93
N TYR A 158 -4.78 2.22 -13.17
CA TYR A 158 -3.94 1.23 -12.52
C TYR A 158 -2.74 1.96 -11.93
N ILE A 159 -2.42 1.64 -10.68
CA ILE A 159 -1.21 2.11 -10.03
C ILE A 159 -0.43 0.87 -9.62
N LYS A 160 0.78 0.74 -10.16
CA LYS A 160 1.72 -0.31 -9.80
C LYS A 160 2.88 0.30 -9.06
N TYR A 161 3.31 -0.37 -8.00
CA TYR A 161 4.48 0.03 -7.25
C TYR A 161 5.59 -0.98 -7.48
N SER A 162 6.82 -0.50 -7.63
CA SER A 162 8.00 -1.33 -7.69
C SER A 162 9.10 -0.69 -6.87
N TYR A 163 9.99 -1.48 -6.29
CA TYR A 163 11.15 -0.95 -5.58
C TYR A 163 12.44 -1.49 -6.18
N ARG A 164 13.53 -0.77 -6.00
CA ARG A 164 14.88 -1.26 -6.23
C ARG A 164 15.82 -0.74 -5.17
N GLU A 165 16.90 -1.47 -4.93
CA GLU A 165 17.97 -1.05 -4.05
C GLU A 165 18.92 -0.15 -4.84
N LYS A 166 19.20 1.03 -4.30
CA LYS A 166 20.17 2.00 -4.82
C LYS A 166 21.55 1.80 -4.20
N GLY A 167 21.60 1.14 -3.06
CA GLY A 167 22.81 0.82 -2.34
C GLY A 167 22.60 -0.28 -1.29
N PRO A 168 23.67 -0.66 -0.58
CA PRO A 168 23.59 -1.67 0.46
C PRO A 168 22.73 -1.25 1.67
N GLY A 169 22.44 0.04 1.86
CA GLY A 169 21.87 0.54 3.11
C GLY A 169 22.89 0.48 4.26
N PHE A 170 22.46 0.77 5.48
CA PHE A 170 23.29 0.76 6.68
C PHE A 170 22.45 0.62 7.94
N PHE A 171 23.07 0.23 9.06
CA PHE A 171 22.48 0.27 10.39
C PHE A 171 22.80 1.58 11.09
N ASP A 172 21.78 2.24 11.64
CA ASP A 172 21.92 3.46 12.41
C ASP A 172 22.56 3.21 13.79
N SER A 173 22.80 4.27 14.57
CA SER A 173 23.37 4.15 15.91
C SER A 173 22.48 3.40 16.92
N ASN A 174 21.21 3.17 16.59
CA ASN A 174 20.28 2.37 17.40
C ASN A 174 20.22 0.90 16.95
N GLY A 175 21.02 0.54 15.95
CA GLY A 175 21.03 -0.79 15.34
C GLY A 175 19.83 -1.04 14.42
N THR A 176 19.06 -0.02 14.04
CA THR A 176 17.95 -0.13 13.10
C THR A 176 18.47 -0.07 11.68
N PHE A 177 18.02 -0.98 10.83
CA PHE A 177 18.40 -0.99 9.42
C PHE A 177 17.70 0.14 8.65
N ILE A 178 18.50 0.93 7.94
CA ILE A 178 18.09 1.98 7.03
C ILE A 178 18.49 1.55 5.62
N GLY A 179 17.49 1.22 4.80
CA GLY A 179 17.74 0.87 3.41
C GLY A 179 18.03 2.08 2.54
N ASP A 180 18.59 1.82 1.36
CA ASP A 180 18.72 2.81 0.29
C ASP A 180 17.91 2.32 -0.91
N TYR A 181 16.65 2.74 -0.97
CA TYR A 181 15.69 2.29 -1.96
C TYR A 181 15.23 3.41 -2.87
N GLU A 182 14.77 3.04 -4.06
CA GLU A 182 13.98 3.88 -4.93
C GLU A 182 12.67 3.16 -5.23
N ILE A 183 11.55 3.80 -4.92
CA ILE A 183 10.21 3.31 -5.19
C ILE A 183 9.70 3.99 -6.44
N LEU A 184 9.29 3.20 -7.42
CA LEU A 184 8.67 3.61 -8.66
C LEU A 184 7.16 3.39 -8.57
N LYS A 185 6.41 4.45 -8.80
CA LYS A 185 4.97 4.44 -9.04
C LYS A 185 4.74 4.54 -10.55
N GLU A 186 4.12 3.52 -11.13
CA GLU A 186 3.61 3.54 -12.51
C GLU A 186 2.10 3.75 -12.48
N ILE A 187 1.64 4.88 -13.02
CA ILE A 187 0.21 5.19 -13.17
C ILE A 187 -0.17 4.97 -14.62
N ARG A 188 -1.04 4.00 -14.89
CA ARG A 188 -1.63 3.78 -16.21
C ARG A 188 -3.08 4.22 -16.21
N THR A 189 -3.41 5.06 -17.19
CA THR A 189 -4.79 5.46 -17.49
C THR A 189 -5.14 4.96 -18.88
N THR A 190 -6.13 4.06 -19.00
CA THR A 190 -6.48 3.42 -20.27
C THR A 190 -7.97 3.11 -20.38
N LYS A 191 -8.46 2.97 -21.61
CA LYS A 191 -9.83 2.54 -21.90
C LYS A 191 -9.99 1.00 -21.85
N ASN A 192 -8.87 0.27 -21.77
CA ASN A 192 -8.88 -1.19 -21.78
C ASN A 192 -8.81 -1.75 -20.36
N SER A 193 -9.67 -2.73 -20.06
CA SER A 193 -9.75 -3.38 -18.74
C SER A 193 -8.62 -4.39 -18.44
N ASN A 194 -7.72 -4.63 -19.40
CA ASN A 194 -6.65 -5.63 -19.29
C ASN A 194 -5.25 -5.01 -19.13
N TYR A 195 -5.14 -3.78 -18.61
CA TYR A 195 -3.85 -3.08 -18.42
C TYR A 195 -3.08 -2.79 -19.73
N THR A 196 -3.75 -2.70 -20.88
CA THR A 196 -3.07 -2.43 -22.18
C THR A 196 -3.38 -1.05 -22.74
N GLY A 197 -2.48 -0.51 -23.56
CA GLY A 197 -2.64 0.81 -24.19
C GLY A 197 -2.71 1.97 -23.20
N GLY A 198 -3.28 3.08 -23.66
CA GLY A 198 -3.46 4.29 -22.85
C GLY A 198 -2.18 5.09 -22.63
N TRP A 199 -2.23 5.94 -21.60
CA TRP A 199 -1.11 6.76 -21.16
C TRP A 199 -0.51 6.20 -19.87
N VAL A 200 0.81 6.29 -19.76
CA VAL A 200 1.58 5.80 -18.61
C VAL A 200 2.43 6.93 -18.07
N GLU A 201 2.32 7.15 -16.76
CA GLU A 201 3.13 8.07 -15.97
C GLU A 201 4.05 7.29 -15.04
N HIS A 202 5.23 7.83 -14.79
CA HIS A 202 6.17 7.27 -13.83
C HIS A 202 6.59 8.37 -12.85
N ASP A 203 6.50 8.07 -11.55
CA ASP A 203 7.05 8.89 -10.47
C ASP A 203 7.96 8.00 -9.61
N ALA A 204 9.24 8.35 -9.53
CA ALA A 204 10.24 7.59 -8.77
C ALA A 204 10.77 8.44 -7.62
N ARG A 205 10.75 7.89 -6.40
CA ARG A 205 11.16 8.59 -5.18
C ARG A 205 12.11 7.73 -4.35
N LEU A 206 13.08 8.38 -3.73
CA LEU A 206 13.98 7.72 -2.78
C LEU A 206 13.22 7.39 -1.49
N SER A 207 13.58 6.27 -0.88
CA SER A 207 12.99 5.78 0.36
C SER A 207 14.01 5.02 1.18
N THR A 208 13.83 5.02 2.50
CA THR A 208 14.61 4.21 3.44
C THR A 208 13.93 2.90 3.80
N ILE A 209 12.67 2.75 3.40
CA ILE A 209 11.83 1.57 3.64
C ILE A 209 11.17 1.11 2.32
N VAL A 210 10.77 -0.17 2.28
CA VAL A 210 10.10 -0.77 1.11
C VAL A 210 8.58 -0.68 1.27
N ASP A 211 8.07 0.55 1.30
CA ASP A 211 6.64 0.85 1.45
C ASP A 211 6.26 2.11 0.64
N PRO A 212 5.27 2.04 -0.28
CA PRO A 212 4.88 3.19 -1.09
C PRO A 212 4.09 4.24 -0.28
N TRP A 213 4.63 5.46 -0.21
CA TRP A 213 4.05 6.59 0.54
C TRP A 213 3.49 7.74 -0.34
N PHE A 214 3.27 7.48 -1.64
CA PHE A 214 2.92 8.50 -2.65
C PHE A 214 1.58 9.21 -2.46
#